data_AF-A0A9E4E2M6-F1
#
_entry.id   AF-A0A9E4E2M6-F1
#
_cell.length_a   1.000
_cell.length_b   1.000
_cell.length_c   1.000
_cell.angle_alpha   90.00
_cell.angle_beta   90.00
_cell.angle_gamma   90.00
#
_symmetry.space_group_name_H-M   'P 1'
#
loop_
_entity.id
_entity.type
_entity.pdbx_description
1 polymer ?
#
loop_
_entity_poly.entity_id
_entity_poly.type
_entity_poly.pdbx_seq_one_letter_code
_entity_poly.pdbx_strand_id
1 'polypeptide(L)' 'MSFERVTSAIQRGGLVDVLEHPNQERYPGQRIYVVEIDRYLHLVPFVVADDGTRFLKAIIPSRKAMRDYYRRQSR' A
#
# COMPACT_ATOMS: atom_id res chain seq x y z
N MET A 1 3.84 5.37 13.29
CA MET A 1 3.99 4.86 11.90
C MET A 1 4.31 6.05 11.00
N SER A 2 5.33 5.99 10.13
CA SER A 2 5.78 7.13 9.29
C SER A 2 6.03 6.72 7.84
N PHE A 3 6.14 7.68 6.92
CA PHE A 3 6.39 7.39 5.50
C PHE A 3 7.79 6.86 5.23
N GLU A 4 8.81 7.28 5.99
CA GLU A 4 10.17 6.72 5.88
C GLU A 4 10.15 5.22 6.18
N ARG A 5 9.36 4.80 7.20
CA ARG A 5 9.20 3.38 7.52
C ARG A 5 8.52 2.62 6.39
N VAL A 6 7.54 3.21 5.71
CA VAL A 6 6.90 2.62 4.52
C VAL A 6 7.91 2.44 3.41
N THR A 7 8.62 3.50 3.01
CA THR A 7 9.61 3.47 1.93
C THR A 7 10.71 2.45 2.23
N SER A 8 11.21 2.46 3.45
CA SER A 8 12.25 1.53 3.91
C SER A 8 11.77 0.08 3.91
N ALA A 9 10.50 -0.18 4.26
CA ALA A 9 9.92 -1.52 4.17
C ALA A 9 9.78 -1.98 2.71
N ILE A 10 9.30 -1.11 1.81
CA ILE A 10 9.21 -1.39 0.37
C ILE A 10 10.61 -1.76 -0.19
N GLN A 11 11.64 -0.97 0.14
CA GLN A 11 13.03 -1.24 -0.29
C GLN A 11 13.58 -2.58 0.22
N ARG A 12 13.12 -3.05 1.39
CA ARG A 12 13.47 -4.37 1.94
C ARG A 12 12.60 -5.52 1.42
N GLY A 13 11.77 -5.29 0.40
CA GLY A 13 10.90 -6.31 -0.18
C GLY A 13 9.54 -6.47 0.51
N GLY A 14 9.16 -5.55 1.40
CA GLY A 14 7.87 -5.57 2.11
C GLY A 14 6.68 -5.10 1.25
N LEU A 15 6.86 -4.78 -0.02
CA LEU A 15 5.75 -4.48 -0.91
C LEU A 15 5.05 -5.77 -1.33
N VAL A 16 3.83 -5.97 -0.87
CA VAL A 16 3.03 -7.18 -1.11
C VAL A 16 2.25 -7.06 -2.42
N ASP A 17 1.67 -5.89 -2.69
CA ASP A 17 0.82 -5.68 -3.86
C ASP A 17 0.65 -4.19 -4.19
N VAL A 18 0.17 -3.89 -5.40
CA VAL A 18 -0.22 -2.54 -5.84
C VAL A 18 -1.62 -2.57 -6.45
N LEU A 19 -2.59 -2.02 -5.73
CA LEU A 19 -3.99 -2.01 -6.13
C LEU A 19 -4.37 -0.68 -6.77
N GLU A 20 -5.36 -0.69 -7.66
CA GLU A 20 -6.05 0.54 -8.07
C GLU A 20 -7.08 0.94 -7.01
N HIS A 21 -7.26 2.25 -6.80
CA HIS A 21 -8.32 2.72 -5.92
C HIS A 21 -9.70 2.29 -6.50
N PRO A 22 -10.59 1.65 -5.73
CA PRO A 22 -11.82 1.06 -6.27
C PRO A 22 -12.81 2.10 -6.81
N ASN A 23 -12.69 3.34 -6.35
CA ASN A 23 -13.46 4.48 -6.87
C ASN A 23 -12.51 5.44 -7.59
N GLN A 24 -12.29 5.21 -8.88
CA GLN A 24 -11.46 6.07 -9.73
C GLN A 24 -12.17 7.37 -10.12
N GLU A 25 -13.51 7.41 -10.15
CA GLU A 25 -14.26 8.63 -10.43
C GLU A 25 -13.98 9.72 -9.38
N ARG A 26 -13.95 9.32 -8.10
CA ARG A 26 -13.66 10.23 -6.99
C ARG A 26 -12.16 10.42 -6.72
N TYR A 27 -11.33 9.42 -7.03
CA TYR A 27 -9.89 9.44 -6.78
C TYR A 27 -9.10 9.03 -8.03
N PRO A 28 -9.17 9.85 -9.09
CA PRO A 28 -8.57 9.50 -10.37
C PRO A 28 -7.05 9.38 -10.28
N GLY A 29 -6.52 8.30 -10.85
CA GLY A 29 -5.07 8.03 -10.86
C GLY A 29 -4.49 7.61 -9.51
N GLN A 30 -5.33 7.47 -8.48
CA GLN A 30 -4.88 7.00 -7.18
C GLN A 30 -4.74 5.47 -7.18
N ARG A 31 -3.60 5.02 -6.68
CA ARG A 31 -3.26 3.61 -6.45
C ARG A 31 -2.96 3.40 -4.98
N ILE A 32 -2.88 2.15 -4.56
CA ILE A 32 -2.70 1.78 -3.15
C ILE A 32 -1.58 0.74 -3.08
N TYR A 33 -0.51 1.06 -2.36
CA TYR A 33 0.46 0.04 -1.97
C TYR A 33 -0.07 -0.79 -0.81
N VAL A 34 0.03 -2.11 -0.90
CA VAL A 34 -0.14 -3.03 0.21
C VAL A 34 1.26 -3.35 0.73
N VAL A 35 1.60 -2.85 1.91
CA VAL A 35 2.96 -2.96 2.46
C VAL A 35 2.93 -3.73 3.78
N GLU A 36 3.76 -4.75 3.89
CA GLU A 36 4.00 -5.48 5.13
C GLU A 36 5.10 -4.80 5.95
N ILE A 37 4.76 -4.46 7.19
CA ILE A 37 5.66 -3.80 8.14
C ILE A 37 5.41 -4.45 9.49
N ASP A 38 6.47 -5.01 10.08
CA ASP A 38 6.41 -5.73 11.36
C ASP A 38 5.29 -6.78 11.42
N ARG A 39 5.15 -7.57 10.33
CA ARG A 39 4.11 -8.61 10.17
C ARG A 39 2.67 -8.09 10.15
N TYR A 40 2.49 -6.82 9.80
CA TYR A 40 1.18 -6.21 9.67
C TYR A 40 1.03 -5.47 8.34
N LEU A 41 -0.11 -5.68 7.67
CA LEU A 41 -0.38 -5.06 6.38
C LEU A 41 -0.97 -3.66 6.52
N HIS A 42 -0.37 -2.74 5.78
CA HIS A 42 -0.77 -1.34 5.67
C HIS A 42 -1.16 -1.03 4.22
N LEU A 43 -2.25 -0.29 4.06
CA LEU A 43 -2.67 0.28 2.79
C LEU A 43 -2.14 1.71 2.73
N VAL A 44 -1.38 2.02 1.70
CA VAL A 44 -0.74 3.32 1.52
C VAL A 44 -1.18 3.88 0.16
N PRO A 45 -2.26 4.69 0.13
CA PRO A 45 -2.69 5.34 -1.10
C PRO A 45 -1.64 6.32 -1.59
N PHE A 46 -1.44 6.38 -2.90
CA PHE A 46 -0.50 7.27 -3.55
C PHE A 46 -0.96 7.66 -4.95
N VAL A 47 -0.43 8.77 -5.45
CA VAL A 47 -0.56 9.20 -6.85
C VAL A 47 0.83 9.33 -7.46
N VAL A 48 0.91 9.19 -8.79
CA VAL A 48 2.16 9.38 -9.54
C VAL A 48 2.05 10.70 -10.30
N ALA A 49 3.02 11.58 -10.11
CA ALA A 49 3.12 12.82 -10.88
C ALA A 49 3.82 12.56 -12.22
N ASP A 50 3.77 13.56 -13.11
CA ASP A 50 4.28 13.44 -14.49
C ASP A 50 5.79 13.16 -14.56
N ASP A 51 6.55 13.58 -13.55
CA ASP A 51 7.98 13.32 -13.39
C ASP A 51 8.29 11.91 -12.84
N GLY A 52 7.25 11.09 -12.60
CA GLY A 52 7.35 9.76 -12.00
C GLY A 52 7.42 9.76 -10.47
N THR A 53 7.39 10.92 -9.81
CA THR A 53 7.41 11.02 -8.35
C THR A 53 6.11 10.48 -7.75
N ARG A 54 6.25 9.61 -6.73
CA ARG A 54 5.11 8.99 -6.02
C ARG A 54 4.80 9.76 -4.75
N PHE A 55 3.59 10.32 -4.65
CA PHE A 55 3.12 11.06 -3.48
C PHE A 55 2.23 10.19 -2.60
N LEU A 56 2.74 9.78 -1.44
CA LEU A 56 1.99 9.02 -0.44
C LEU A 56 0.99 9.92 0.28
N LYS A 57 -0.26 9.47 0.42
CA LYS A 57 -1.36 10.26 0.99
C LYS A 57 -1.63 9.93 2.45
N ALA A 58 -1.59 8.66 2.81
CA ALA A 58 -1.90 8.18 4.16
C ALA A 58 -1.28 6.80 4.42
N ILE A 59 -1.22 6.41 5.69
CA ILE A 59 -0.80 5.07 6.11
C ILE A 59 -1.95 4.46 6.91
N ILE A 60 -2.61 3.45 6.34
CA ILE A 60 -3.83 2.88 6.89
C ILE A 60 -3.56 1.43 7.29
N PRO A 61 -3.47 1.10 8.59
CA PRO A 61 -3.38 -0.30 9.01
C PRO A 61 -4.66 -1.05 8.62
N SER A 62 -4.55 -2.23 8.01
CA SER A 62 -5.70 -2.94 7.47
C SER A 62 -5.80 -4.39 7.95
N ARG A 63 -6.67 -4.61 8.94
CA ARG A 63 -7.09 -5.96 9.37
C ARG A 63 -7.69 -6.77 8.22
N LYS A 64 -8.43 -6.11 7.32
CA LYS A 64 -9.02 -6.76 6.14
C LYS A 64 -7.93 -7.28 5.21
N ALA A 65 -6.93 -6.45 4.88
CA ALA A 65 -5.80 -6.87 4.07
C ALA A 65 -5.06 -8.03 4.75
N MET A 66 -4.78 -7.92 6.06
CA MET A 66 -4.15 -8.98 6.83
C MET A 66 -4.87 -10.32 6.63
N ARG A 67 -6.19 -10.36 6.82
CA ARG A 67 -7.00 -11.56 6.62
C ARG A 67 -6.96 -12.07 5.17
N ASP A 68 -7.15 -11.19 4.21
CA ASP A 68 -7.34 -11.57 2.81
C ASP A 68 -6.03 -12.04 2.14
N TYR A 69 -4.87 -11.52 2.55
CA TYR A 69 -3.56 -11.96 2.04
C TYR A 69 -3.01 -13.16 2.81
N TYR A 70 -3.17 -13.23 4.13
CA TYR A 70 -2.68 -14.39 4.89
C TYR A 70 -3.52 -15.66 4.63
N ARG A 71 -4.83 -15.55 4.37
CA ARG A 71 -5.63 -16.71 3.91
C ARG A 71 -5.21 -17.22 2.52
N ARG A 72 -4.64 -16.35 1.69
CA ARG A 72 -4.15 -16.74 0.36
C ARG A 72 -2.81 -17.48 0.43
N GLN A 73 -1.99 -17.25 1.45
CA GLN A 73 -0.70 -17.94 1.65
C GLN A 73 -0.85 -19.33 2.29
N SER A 74 -2.01 -19.65 2.87
CA SER A 74 -2.29 -20.97 3.47
C SER A 74 -2.95 -21.96 2.49
N ARG A 75 -2.75 -21.78 1.18
CA ARG A 75 -3.15 -22.69 0.11
C ARG A 75 -1.93 -23.03 -0.72
#